data_AF-A0A971QQJ9-F1
#
_entry.id   AF-A0A971QQJ9-F1
#
_cell.length_a   1.000
_cell.length_b   1.000
_cell.length_c   1.000
_cell.angle_alpha   90.00
_cell.angle_beta   90.00
_cell.angle_gamma   90.00
#
_symmetry.space_group_name_H-M   'P 1'
#
loop_
_entity.id
_entity.type
_entity.pdbx_description
1 polymer ?
#
loop_
_entity_poly.entity_id
_entity_poly.type
_entity_poly.pdbx_seq_one_letter_code
_entity_poly.pdbx_strand_id
1 'polypeptide(L)'
;MDKVTLRDKSFRLYIPNEKILEAIDGLARRMNQDLKGKDPLFVCVLNGAFMFAAELLQRITLTESEITFVKMASYRGTHSTGIIHQLIGLNENISGRTVVVLEDIVDSGKTIDNIIHQLEEMNPGEIRLATLLFKPAAVVHQVSLDYVGMEIPNDFIVGFGLDYDGHGRNLKDIYSVIED
;
A
#
# COMPACT_ATOMS: atom_id res chain seq x y z
N MET A 1 0.90 23.13 -6.22
CA MET A 1 2.01 23.37 -7.15
C MET A 1 1.81 22.39 -8.27
N ASP A 2 1.81 22.84 -9.52
CA ASP A 2 1.36 21.97 -10.63
C ASP A 2 2.51 21.12 -11.20
N LYS A 3 3.76 21.43 -10.80
CA LYS A 3 4.96 20.70 -11.18
C LYS A 3 5.94 20.63 -10.02
N VAL A 4 6.67 19.53 -9.94
CA VAL A 4 7.77 19.30 -9.00
C VAL A 4 8.93 18.63 -9.74
N THR A 5 10.16 18.91 -9.33
CA THR A 5 11.35 18.22 -9.86
C THR A 5 11.97 17.42 -8.73
N LEU A 6 12.15 16.12 -8.95
CA LEU A 6 12.83 15.21 -8.03
C LEU A 6 14.01 14.60 -8.77
N ARG A 7 15.22 14.80 -8.23
CA ARG A 7 16.47 14.37 -8.87
C ARG A 7 16.54 14.88 -10.32
N ASP A 8 16.61 13.99 -11.30
CA ASP A 8 16.73 14.21 -12.73
C ASP A 8 15.39 14.19 -13.49
N LYS A 9 14.25 14.05 -12.80
CA LYS A 9 12.93 13.97 -13.44
C LYS A 9 11.98 15.07 -12.98
N SER A 10 11.17 15.54 -13.91
CA SER A 10 10.07 16.47 -13.63
C SER A 10 8.74 15.71 -13.62
N PHE A 11 7.88 16.10 -12.69
CA PHE A 11 6.57 15.50 -12.49
C PHE A 11 5.51 16.61 -12.50
N ARG A 12 4.32 16.30 -13.01
CA ARG A 12 3.16 17.18 -13.00
C ARG A 12 2.08 16.63 -12.08
N LEU A 13 1.27 17.51 -11.50
CA LEU A 13 0.14 17.12 -10.67
C LEU A 13 -0.74 16.11 -11.43
N TYR A 14 -1.01 14.97 -10.81
CA TYR A 14 -1.82 13.91 -11.38
C TYR A 14 -3.10 13.68 -10.56
N ILE A 15 -2.96 13.43 -9.26
CA ILE A 15 -4.11 13.27 -8.35
C ILE A 15 -3.96 14.26 -7.19
N PRO A 16 -4.85 15.26 -7.08
CA PRO A 16 -4.82 16.20 -5.95
C PRO A 16 -5.18 15.49 -4.64
N ASN A 17 -4.61 15.97 -3.53
CA ASN A 17 -4.79 15.39 -2.20
C ASN A 17 -6.26 15.17 -1.82
N GLU A 18 -7.15 16.11 -2.18
CA GLU A 18 -8.59 15.98 -1.92
C GLU A 18 -9.18 14.70 -2.51
N LYS A 19 -8.78 14.32 -3.74
CA LYS A 19 -9.25 13.09 -4.40
C LYS A 19 -8.69 11.83 -3.75
N ILE A 20 -7.46 11.91 -3.23
CA ILE A 20 -6.85 10.84 -2.45
C ILE A 20 -7.64 10.61 -1.16
N LEU A 21 -7.95 11.68 -0.42
CA LEU A 21 -8.71 11.59 0.82
C LEU A 21 -10.14 11.09 0.58
N GLU A 22 -10.80 11.52 -0.49
CA GLU A 22 -12.13 11.02 -0.89
C GLU A 22 -12.11 9.50 -1.16
N ALA A 23 -11.08 8.99 -1.81
CA ALA A 23 -10.90 7.55 -2.03
C ALA A 23 -10.70 6.80 -0.71
N ILE A 24 -9.90 7.36 0.21
CA ILE A 24 -9.66 6.79 1.55
C ILE A 24 -10.94 6.81 2.39
N ASP A 25 -11.76 7.87 2.32
CA ASP A 25 -13.07 7.92 2.98
C ASP A 25 -14.01 6.81 2.46
N GLY A 26 -13.98 6.55 1.15
CA GLY A 26 -14.67 5.43 0.54
C GLY A 26 -14.21 4.08 1.10
N LEU A 27 -12.90 3.87 1.17
CA LEU A 27 -12.29 2.65 1.71
C LEU A 27 -12.65 2.43 3.18
N ALA A 28 -12.47 3.44 4.02
CA ALA A 28 -12.75 3.38 5.44
C ALA A 28 -14.22 3.04 5.73
N ARG A 29 -15.17 3.62 4.98
CA ARG A 29 -16.59 3.28 5.12
C ARG A 29 -16.88 1.81 4.85
N ARG A 30 -16.30 1.24 3.78
CA ARG A 30 -16.44 -0.20 3.48
C ARG A 30 -15.81 -1.05 4.56
N MET A 31 -14.60 -0.74 4.98
CA MET A 31 -13.90 -1.48 6.04
C MET A 31 -14.63 -1.45 7.38
N ASN A 32 -15.14 -0.28 7.81
CA ASN A 32 -15.91 -0.16 9.04
C ASN A 32 -17.20 -1.01 9.03
N GLN A 33 -17.80 -1.20 7.85
CA GLN A 33 -18.96 -2.08 7.69
C GLN A 33 -18.55 -3.55 7.70
N ASP A 34 -17.57 -3.93 6.88
CA ASP A 34 -17.22 -5.32 6.63
C ASP A 34 -16.42 -5.97 7.78
N LEU A 35 -15.71 -5.16 8.55
CA LEU A 35 -14.90 -5.59 9.70
C LEU A 35 -15.61 -5.35 11.04
N LYS A 36 -16.89 -4.93 11.02
CA LYS A 36 -17.65 -4.68 12.24
C LYS A 36 -17.71 -5.93 13.12
N GLY A 37 -17.34 -5.78 14.39
CA GLY A 37 -17.33 -6.87 15.36
C GLY A 37 -16.15 -7.83 15.24
N LYS A 38 -15.18 -7.52 14.36
CA LYS A 38 -13.88 -8.19 14.29
C LYS A 38 -12.84 -7.42 15.10
N ASP A 39 -11.71 -8.07 15.37
CA ASP A 39 -10.48 -7.47 15.91
C ASP A 39 -9.38 -7.58 14.84
N PRO A 40 -9.37 -6.69 13.84
CA PRO A 40 -8.40 -6.77 12.75
C PRO A 40 -7.01 -6.28 13.15
N LEU A 41 -5.98 -6.98 12.68
CA LEU A 41 -4.62 -6.47 12.62
C LEU A 41 -4.37 -5.81 11.25
N PHE A 42 -4.17 -4.50 11.24
CA PHE A 42 -3.72 -3.79 10.06
C PHE A 42 -2.19 -3.95 9.91
N VAL A 43 -1.75 -4.45 8.75
CA VAL A 43 -0.33 -4.67 8.45
C VAL A 43 0.08 -3.68 7.37
N CYS A 44 0.76 -2.60 7.76
CA CYS A 44 1.23 -1.57 6.83
C CYS A 44 2.57 -1.96 6.19
N VAL A 45 2.61 -1.98 4.85
CA VAL A 45 3.83 -2.31 4.10
C VAL A 45 4.70 -1.07 3.92
N LEU A 46 5.88 -1.09 4.54
CA LEU A 46 6.83 0.01 4.51
C LEU A 46 7.74 -0.03 3.26
N ASN A 47 8.21 1.12 2.78
CA ASN A 47 8.00 2.46 3.32
C ASN A 47 6.82 3.21 2.67
N GLY A 48 6.19 2.66 1.65
CA GLY A 48 5.23 3.37 0.80
C GLY A 48 3.90 3.64 1.48
N ALA A 49 3.32 2.61 2.08
CA ALA A 49 1.94 2.64 2.57
C ALA A 49 1.72 3.49 3.82
N PHE A 50 2.76 4.00 4.49
CA PHE A 50 2.60 4.65 5.81
C PHE A 50 1.69 5.89 5.79
N MET A 51 1.72 6.69 4.72
CA MET A 51 0.83 7.85 4.59
C MET A 51 -0.62 7.43 4.39
N PHE A 52 -0.85 6.46 3.50
CA PHE A 52 -2.15 5.86 3.28
C PHE A 52 -2.71 5.23 4.57
N ALA A 53 -1.90 4.43 5.27
CA ALA A 53 -2.29 3.78 6.51
C ALA A 53 -2.64 4.80 7.61
N ALA A 54 -1.86 5.87 7.75
CA ALA A 54 -2.12 6.92 8.74
C ALA A 54 -3.42 7.68 8.46
N GLU A 55 -3.71 8.01 7.19
CA GLU A 55 -4.97 8.65 6.81
C GLU A 55 -6.16 7.69 6.93
N LEU A 56 -6.00 6.43 6.55
CA LEU A 56 -7.04 5.41 6.65
C LEU A 56 -7.43 5.16 8.12
N LEU A 57 -6.45 4.92 9.00
CA LEU A 57 -6.73 4.57 10.40
C LEU A 57 -7.45 5.67 11.17
N GLN A 58 -7.18 6.95 10.86
CA GLN A 58 -7.93 8.07 11.46
C GLN A 58 -9.43 8.02 11.14
N ARG A 59 -9.84 7.24 10.12
CA ARG A 59 -11.24 7.06 9.69
C ARG A 59 -11.80 5.69 10.06
N ILE A 60 -11.00 4.79 10.63
CA ILE A 60 -11.47 3.52 11.16
C ILE A 60 -12.13 3.76 12.52
N THR A 61 -13.38 3.32 12.65
CA THR A 61 -14.21 3.52 13.86
C THR A 61 -14.38 2.24 14.67
N LEU A 62 -13.63 1.19 14.34
CA LEU A 62 -13.62 -0.06 15.09
C LEU A 62 -12.94 0.19 16.44
N THR A 63 -13.57 -0.25 17.53
CA THR A 63 -13.04 -0.03 18.88
C THR A 63 -11.84 -0.92 19.18
N GLU A 64 -11.85 -2.14 18.65
CA GLU A 64 -10.77 -3.12 18.74
C GLU A 64 -10.10 -3.21 17.36
N SER A 65 -8.88 -2.71 17.25
CA SER A 65 -8.00 -2.92 16.11
C SER A 65 -6.57 -2.54 16.47
N GLU A 66 -5.61 -3.17 15.81
CA GLU A 66 -4.19 -2.88 15.99
C GLU A 66 -3.53 -2.58 14.65
N ILE A 67 -2.39 -1.89 14.68
CA ILE A 67 -1.53 -1.72 13.51
C ILE A 67 -0.12 -2.19 13.82
N THR A 68 0.48 -2.88 12.85
CA THR A 68 1.90 -3.20 12.82
C THR A 68 2.47 -2.91 11.42
N PHE A 69 3.78 -2.99 11.31
CA PHE A 69 4.52 -2.60 10.11
C PHE A 69 5.47 -3.71 9.68
N VAL A 70 5.44 -4.03 8.39
CA VAL A 70 6.39 -4.94 7.77
C VAL A 70 7.23 -4.19 6.77
N LYS A 71 8.49 -4.61 6.60
CA LYS A 71 9.37 -4.04 5.59
C LYS A 71 10.07 -5.14 4.82
N MET A 72 9.81 -5.17 3.53
CA MET A 72 10.45 -6.09 2.59
C MET A 72 11.62 -5.38 1.90
N ALA A 73 12.79 -6.00 1.85
CA ALA A 73 13.90 -5.57 1.01
C ALA A 73 13.97 -6.41 -0.26
N SER A 74 13.77 -5.75 -1.40
CA SER A 74 14.28 -6.21 -2.68
C SER A 74 15.78 -5.87 -2.77
N TYR A 75 16.62 -6.85 -3.08
CA TYR A 75 18.07 -6.63 -3.25
C TYR A 75 18.35 -5.57 -4.34
N ARG A 76 19.27 -4.61 -4.07
CA ARG A 76 19.78 -3.66 -5.07
C ARG A 76 21.03 -4.27 -5.74
N GLY A 77 20.97 -4.57 -7.04
CA GLY A 77 22.06 -5.11 -7.86
C GLY A 77 21.53 -5.66 -9.20
N THR A 78 22.39 -5.85 -10.22
CA THR A 78 22.01 -6.16 -11.62
C THR A 78 21.34 -7.51 -11.86
N HIS A 79 21.08 -8.30 -10.81
CA HIS A 79 20.33 -9.55 -10.91
C HIS A 79 19.41 -9.68 -9.69
N SER A 80 18.09 -9.69 -9.92
CA SER A 80 17.13 -10.09 -8.91
C SER A 80 17.33 -11.58 -8.63
N THR A 81 17.84 -11.94 -7.46
CA THR A 81 17.99 -13.34 -7.05
C THR A 81 16.64 -14.01 -6.69
N GLY A 82 15.53 -13.27 -6.78
CA GLY A 82 14.18 -13.77 -6.46
C GLY A 82 13.88 -13.85 -4.96
N ILE A 83 14.90 -13.75 -4.10
CA ILE A 83 14.77 -13.85 -2.65
C ILE A 83 14.56 -12.44 -2.06
N ILE A 84 13.40 -12.21 -1.46
CA ILE A 84 13.08 -10.98 -0.73
C ILE A 84 13.45 -11.21 0.75
N HIS A 85 14.26 -10.32 1.33
CA HIS A 85 14.60 -10.39 2.74
C HIS A 85 13.64 -9.52 3.56
N GLN A 86 13.07 -10.07 4.61
CA GLN A 86 12.26 -9.32 5.58
C GLN A 86 13.20 -8.50 6.48
N LEU A 87 13.16 -7.17 6.37
CA LEU A 87 13.96 -6.26 7.21
C LEU A 87 13.27 -5.95 8.53
N ILE A 88 11.94 -5.83 8.50
CA ILE A 88 11.09 -5.69 9.67
C ILE A 88 10.00 -6.74 9.49
N GLY A 89 9.99 -7.72 10.39
CA GLY A 89 9.04 -8.83 10.34
C GLY A 89 7.86 -8.65 11.26
N LEU A 90 6.87 -9.52 11.07
CA LEU A 90 5.69 -9.61 11.92
C LEU A 90 6.05 -10.40 13.18
N ASN A 91 5.81 -9.83 14.36
CA ASN A 91 6.07 -10.49 15.65
C ASN A 91 4.78 -10.88 16.36
N GLU A 92 3.65 -10.40 15.86
CA GLU A 92 2.32 -10.56 16.41
C GLU A 92 1.76 -11.96 16.11
N ASN A 93 1.02 -12.53 17.06
CA ASN A 93 0.28 -13.75 16.79
C ASN A 93 -0.99 -13.42 16.01
N ILE A 94 -1.03 -13.86 14.75
CA ILE A 94 -2.18 -13.64 13.87
C ILE A 94 -3.08 -14.87 13.73
N SER A 95 -2.79 -15.97 14.42
CA SER A 95 -3.54 -17.23 14.29
C SER A 95 -5.03 -17.02 14.58
N GLY A 96 -5.88 -17.35 13.61
CA GLY A 96 -7.34 -17.19 13.72
C GLY A 96 -7.84 -15.73 13.68
N ARG A 97 -6.96 -14.74 13.52
CA ARG A 97 -7.31 -13.31 13.46
C ARG A 97 -7.61 -12.87 12.02
N THR A 98 -8.41 -11.82 11.87
CA THR A 98 -8.52 -11.09 10.60
C THR A 98 -7.31 -10.17 10.44
N VAL A 99 -6.61 -10.30 9.32
CA VAL A 99 -5.45 -9.48 8.98
C VAL A 99 -5.80 -8.64 7.75
N VAL A 100 -5.49 -7.35 7.79
CA VAL A 100 -5.73 -6.42 6.67
C VAL A 100 -4.40 -5.83 6.23
N VAL A 101 -3.87 -6.29 5.11
CA VAL A 101 -2.64 -5.76 4.52
C VAL A 101 -2.93 -4.42 3.85
N LEU A 102 -2.14 -3.39 4.17
CA LEU A 102 -2.25 -2.04 3.62
C LEU A 102 -1.02 -1.73 2.75
N GLU A 103 -1.25 -1.50 1.46
CA GLU A 103 -0.23 -1.17 0.47
C GLU A 103 -0.53 0.20 -0.19
N ASP A 104 0.49 0.99 -0.53
CA ASP A 104 0.27 2.24 -1.28
C ASP A 104 -0.10 1.96 -2.74
N ILE A 105 0.56 1.00 -3.38
CA ILE A 105 0.29 0.65 -4.77
C ILE A 105 0.49 -0.84 -5.05
N VAL A 106 -0.46 -1.42 -5.81
CA VAL A 106 -0.30 -2.75 -6.41
C VAL A 106 -0.05 -2.62 -7.91
N ASP A 107 1.14 -3.07 -8.34
CA ASP A 107 1.58 -3.11 -9.73
C ASP A 107 1.61 -4.55 -10.30
N SER A 108 2.77 -5.19 -10.31
CA SER A 108 3.01 -6.59 -10.65
C SER A 108 2.31 -7.59 -9.76
N GLY A 109 1.96 -7.20 -8.53
CA GLY A 109 1.40 -8.07 -7.49
C GLY A 109 2.43 -8.90 -6.72
N LYS A 110 3.71 -8.87 -7.10
CA LYS A 110 4.75 -9.74 -6.52
C LYS A 110 5.01 -9.53 -5.03
N THR A 111 5.04 -8.27 -4.58
CA THR A 111 5.25 -7.96 -3.15
C THR A 111 4.12 -8.51 -2.30
N ILE A 112 2.89 -8.28 -2.74
CA ILE A 112 1.69 -8.77 -2.09
C ILE A 112 1.65 -10.29 -2.04
N ASP A 113 1.89 -10.95 -3.18
CA ASP A 113 1.92 -12.40 -3.29
C ASP A 113 2.84 -13.00 -2.21
N ASN A 114 4.06 -12.47 -2.09
CA ASN A 114 5.01 -12.92 -1.07
C ASN A 114 4.57 -12.63 0.37
N ILE A 115 3.92 -11.50 0.63
CA ILE A 115 3.43 -11.16 1.97
C ILE A 115 2.28 -12.10 2.36
N ILE A 116 1.34 -12.36 1.45
CA ILE A 116 0.22 -13.27 1.70
C ILE A 116 0.75 -14.66 2.05
N HIS A 117 1.67 -15.22 1.27
CA HIS A 117 2.26 -16.52 1.55
C HIS A 117 2.90 -16.58 2.96
N GLN A 118 3.63 -15.55 3.37
CA GLN A 118 4.22 -15.48 4.72
C GLN A 118 3.17 -15.39 5.82
N LEU A 119 2.10 -14.62 5.61
CA LEU A 119 1.01 -14.51 6.58
C LEU A 119 0.26 -15.83 6.71
N GLU A 120 0.00 -16.53 5.60
CA GLU A 120 -0.70 -17.82 5.60
C GLU A 120 0.01 -18.89 6.45
N GLU A 121 1.36 -18.89 6.49
CA GLU A 121 2.15 -19.79 7.34
C GLU A 121 1.86 -19.62 8.84
N MET A 122 1.31 -18.46 9.24
CA MET A 122 0.97 -18.14 10.63
C MET A 122 -0.52 -18.44 10.95
N ASN A 123 -1.25 -19.06 10.03
CA ASN A 123 -2.65 -19.50 10.15
C ASN A 123 -3.68 -18.42 10.54
N PRO A 124 -3.72 -17.25 9.87
CA PRO A 124 -4.75 -16.24 10.09
C PRO A 124 -6.14 -16.81 9.79
N GLY A 125 -7.15 -16.27 10.47
CA GLY A 125 -8.54 -16.65 10.21
C GLY A 125 -9.04 -16.09 8.88
N GLU A 126 -8.54 -14.92 8.49
CA GLU A 126 -8.86 -14.25 7.24
C GLU A 126 -7.74 -13.27 6.88
N ILE A 127 -7.37 -13.21 5.61
CA ILE A 127 -6.49 -12.16 5.08
C ILE A 127 -7.31 -11.32 4.11
N ARG A 128 -7.30 -10.00 4.30
CA ARG A 128 -7.81 -9.02 3.34
C ARG A 128 -6.71 -8.11 2.88
N LEU A 129 -6.85 -7.60 1.67
CA LEU A 129 -5.89 -6.70 1.05
C LEU A 129 -6.54 -5.38 0.65
N ALA A 130 -5.92 -4.30 1.10
CA ALA A 130 -6.28 -2.95 0.75
C ALA A 130 -5.12 -2.21 0.10
N THR A 131 -5.41 -1.55 -1.01
CA THR A 131 -4.44 -0.68 -1.67
C THR A 131 -5.05 0.66 -2.03
N LEU A 132 -4.26 1.73 -1.90
CA LEU A 132 -4.69 3.04 -2.37
C LEU A 132 -4.76 3.07 -3.90
N LEU A 133 -3.74 2.57 -4.59
CA LEU A 133 -3.63 2.62 -6.05
C LEU A 133 -3.47 1.21 -6.64
N PHE A 134 -4.17 0.95 -7.72
CA PHE A 134 -4.06 -0.31 -8.45
C PHE A 134 -3.77 -0.07 -9.93
N LYS A 135 -2.75 -0.75 -10.47
CA LYS A 135 -2.37 -0.72 -11.88
C LYS A 135 -2.75 -2.05 -12.56
N PRO A 136 -4.00 -2.23 -13.00
CA PRO A 136 -4.47 -3.51 -13.55
C PRO A 136 -3.65 -3.99 -14.75
N ALA A 137 -3.15 -3.06 -15.58
CA ALA A 137 -2.33 -3.38 -16.75
C ALA A 137 -0.91 -3.86 -16.43
N ALA A 138 -0.43 -3.68 -15.18
CA ALA A 138 0.90 -4.09 -14.74
C ALA A 138 0.91 -5.46 -14.04
N VAL A 139 -0.27 -6.03 -13.76
CA VAL A 139 -0.41 -7.26 -12.95
C VAL A 139 0.19 -8.46 -13.68
N VAL A 140 1.05 -9.17 -12.97
CA VAL A 140 1.64 -10.44 -13.41
C VAL A 140 1.25 -11.58 -12.48
N HIS A 141 1.19 -11.30 -11.17
CA HIS A 141 0.74 -12.23 -10.13
C HIS A 141 -0.73 -11.96 -9.80
N GLN A 142 -1.59 -12.97 -9.90
CA GLN A 142 -2.98 -12.82 -9.50
C GLN A 142 -3.07 -12.62 -7.99
N VAL A 143 -3.55 -11.44 -7.59
CA VAL A 143 -3.78 -11.09 -6.19
C VAL A 143 -5.23 -10.67 -6.03
N SER A 144 -5.92 -11.22 -5.03
CA SER A 144 -7.28 -10.81 -4.70
C SER A 144 -7.24 -9.51 -3.92
N LEU A 145 -7.79 -8.43 -4.48
CA LEU A 145 -7.86 -7.12 -3.84
C LEU A 145 -9.27 -6.92 -3.27
N ASP A 146 -9.40 -6.85 -1.95
CA ASP A 146 -10.69 -6.61 -1.28
C ASP A 146 -11.08 -5.13 -1.31
N TYR A 147 -10.09 -4.25 -1.20
CA TYR A 147 -10.33 -2.82 -1.10
C TYR A 147 -9.36 -2.03 -2.00
N VAL A 148 -9.86 -1.56 -3.13
CA VAL A 148 -9.11 -0.67 -4.05
C VAL A 148 -9.63 0.76 -3.91
N GLY A 149 -8.70 1.70 -3.66
CA GLY A 149 -9.00 3.12 -3.60
C GLY A 149 -9.23 3.71 -4.99
N MET A 150 -8.23 3.60 -5.87
CA MET A 150 -8.28 4.11 -7.24
C MET A 150 -7.54 3.17 -8.20
N GLU A 151 -8.11 2.94 -9.38
CA GLU A 151 -7.40 2.32 -10.49
C GLU A 151 -6.72 3.39 -11.35
N ILE A 152 -5.47 3.15 -11.73
CA ILE A 152 -4.67 4.11 -12.50
C ILE A 152 -3.91 3.43 -13.66
N PRO A 153 -3.54 4.18 -14.72
CA PRO A 153 -2.64 3.70 -15.77
C PRO A 153 -1.25 3.35 -15.23
N ASN A 154 -0.43 2.70 -16.07
CA ASN A 154 0.92 2.30 -15.70
C ASN A 154 1.95 3.45 -15.80
N ASP A 155 1.62 4.63 -15.30
CA ASP A 155 2.50 5.80 -15.32
C ASP A 155 3.47 5.77 -14.14
N PHE A 156 4.66 6.33 -14.28
CA PHE A 156 5.56 6.52 -13.15
C PHE A 156 5.09 7.70 -12.29
N ILE A 157 4.78 7.42 -11.01
CA ILE A 157 4.17 8.38 -10.09
C ILE A 157 4.91 8.49 -8.77
N VAL A 158 4.79 9.64 -8.12
CA VAL A 158 5.42 9.99 -6.83
C VAL A 158 4.47 10.79 -5.96
N GLY A 159 4.76 10.90 -4.66
CA GLY A 159 3.94 11.65 -3.71
C GLY A 159 3.00 10.77 -2.90
N PHE A 160 2.51 11.33 -1.80
CA PHE A 160 1.62 10.66 -0.84
C PHE A 160 2.16 9.28 -0.40
N GLY A 161 3.43 9.24 -0.01
CA GLY A 161 4.12 8.01 0.37
C GLY A 161 4.95 7.38 -0.76
N LEU A 162 4.58 7.56 -2.04
CA LEU A 162 5.33 7.06 -3.20
C LEU A 162 6.59 7.90 -3.46
N ASP A 163 7.62 7.30 -4.06
CA ASP A 163 8.93 7.94 -4.21
C ASP A 163 9.61 7.77 -5.56
N TYR A 164 10.60 8.64 -5.77
CA TYR A 164 11.69 8.43 -6.71
C TYR A 164 13.03 8.47 -5.95
N ASP A 165 13.72 7.32 -5.87
CA ASP A 165 14.99 7.15 -5.15
C ASP A 165 14.98 7.63 -3.69
N GLY A 166 13.85 7.43 -3.01
CA GLY A 166 13.58 7.83 -1.64
C GLY A 166 13.01 9.25 -1.49
N HIS A 167 12.91 10.02 -2.57
CA HIS A 167 12.45 11.42 -2.56
C HIS A 167 11.00 11.55 -3.03
N GLY A 168 10.31 12.58 -2.56
CA GLY A 168 8.94 12.90 -2.99
C GLY A 168 7.84 12.29 -2.12
N ARG A 169 8.15 11.36 -1.21
CA ARG A 169 7.15 10.74 -0.31
C ARG A 169 6.32 11.76 0.45
N ASN A 170 6.93 12.89 0.83
CA ASN A 170 6.33 13.96 1.62
C ASN A 170 5.41 14.91 0.84
N LEU A 171 5.28 14.75 -0.48
CA LEU A 171 4.34 15.54 -1.27
C LEU A 171 2.91 15.12 -0.93
N LYS A 172 2.02 16.08 -0.69
CA LYS A 172 0.63 15.80 -0.30
C LYS A 172 -0.23 15.24 -1.44
N ASP A 173 0.10 15.60 -2.67
CA ASP A 173 -0.58 15.18 -3.90
C ASP A 173 0.24 14.09 -4.59
N ILE A 174 -0.37 13.34 -5.50
CA ILE A 174 0.34 12.40 -6.39
C ILE A 174 0.64 13.11 -7.70
N TYR A 175 1.86 12.92 -8.19
CA TYR A 175 2.38 13.52 -9.42
C TYR A 175 2.82 12.43 -10.39
N SER A 176 2.58 12.61 -11.68
CA SER A 176 3.05 11.71 -12.75
C SER A 176 4.28 12.29 -13.42
N VAL A 177 5.19 11.42 -13.88
CA VAL A 177 6.35 11.83 -14.67
C VAL A 177 5.90 12.60 -15.92
N ILE A 178 6.67 13.62 -16.29
CA ILE A 178 6.56 14.27 -17.60
C ILE A 178 7.55 13.53 -18.49
N GLU A 179 7.05 12.75 -19.43
CA GLU A 179 7.90 12.16 -20.48
C GLU A 179 8.34 13.28 -21.43
N ASP A 180 9.62 13.27 -21.79
CA ASP A 180 10.18 14.11 -22.87
C ASP A 180 9.91 13.47 -24.24
#